data_AF-A0A507EPA2-F1
#
_entry.id   AF-A0A507EPA2-F1
#
_cell.length_a   1.000
_cell.length_b   1.000
_cell.length_c   1.000
_cell.angle_alpha   90.00
_cell.angle_beta   90.00
_cell.angle_gamma   90.00
#
_symmetry.space_group_name_H-M   'P 1'
#
loop_
_entity.id
_entity.type
_entity.pdbx_description
1 polymer ?
#
loop_
_entity_poly.entity_id
_entity_poly.type
_entity_poly.pdbx_seq_one_letter_code
_entity_poly.pdbx_strand_id
1 'polypeptide(L)'
;MAATSVVTQVGCTSSTGASISIIMPQNGQSYATGDKIQVVWNILNPNPEFLNVTLAFSIANAANPNNVIALTNGALVTANPVKVSDGLLISTVPSIPAGAKYTVSARFKDIGPTSNWLQCFSPSFAVAVGSVAPTTGAAPASATTGVASVSAVAPVATKSSGAVQVLTGVFGVLASAVFLL
;
A
#
# COMPACT_ATOMS: atom_id res chain seq x y z
N MET A 1 35.50 6.24 6.81
CA MET A 1 34.36 5.71 6.02
C MET A 1 33.40 5.06 7.01
N ALA A 2 32.33 5.76 7.40
CA ALA A 2 31.40 5.24 8.39
C ALA A 2 30.48 4.22 7.71
N ALA A 3 30.54 2.97 8.19
CA ALA A 3 29.60 1.93 7.78
C ALA A 3 28.19 2.35 8.23
N THR A 4 27.36 2.73 7.28
CA THR A 4 25.92 2.86 7.47
C THR A 4 25.37 1.49 7.84
N SER A 5 25.17 1.25 9.14
CA SER A 5 24.41 0.10 9.61
C SER A 5 22.98 0.24 9.10
N VAL A 6 22.66 -0.48 8.02
CA VAL A 6 21.29 -0.64 7.56
C VAL A 6 20.65 -1.69 8.44
N VAL A 7 20.19 -1.28 9.63
CA VAL A 7 19.30 -2.11 10.42
C VAL A 7 17.93 -2.04 9.74
N THR A 8 17.47 -3.16 9.20
CA THR A 8 16.09 -3.40 8.77
C THR A 8 15.14 -3.49 9.95
N GLN A 9 15.17 -2.48 10.82
CA GLN A 9 14.27 -2.45 11.95
C GLN A 9 12.92 -1.93 11.47
N VAL A 10 11.89 -2.74 11.76
CA VAL A 10 10.49 -2.31 11.74
C VAL A 10 10.37 -1.27 12.85
N GLY A 11 10.63 -0.02 12.49
CA GLY A 11 10.79 1.11 13.39
C GLY A 11 12.24 1.52 13.67
N CYS A 12 12.44 2.74 14.15
CA CYS A 12 13.77 3.29 14.42
C CYS A 12 13.72 4.20 15.63
N THR A 13 14.76 4.11 16.45
CA THR A 13 14.83 4.76 17.77
C THR A 13 15.80 5.94 17.71
N SER A 14 15.31 7.10 18.13
CA SER A 14 16.11 8.31 18.32
C SER A 14 17.10 8.14 19.45
N SER A 15 18.15 8.96 19.49
CA SER A 15 19.11 8.96 20.61
C SER A 15 18.48 9.37 21.96
N THR A 16 17.27 9.95 21.93
CA THR A 16 16.48 10.28 23.13
C THR A 16 15.65 9.10 23.66
N GLY A 17 15.62 7.96 22.96
CA GLY A 17 14.82 6.77 23.33
C GLY A 17 13.39 6.76 22.79
N ALA A 18 12.93 7.87 22.20
CA ALA A 18 11.67 7.92 21.45
C ALA A 18 11.82 7.20 20.10
N SER A 19 10.79 6.49 19.64
CA SER A 19 10.85 5.76 18.36
C SER A 19 9.51 5.81 17.62
N ILE A 20 9.59 5.61 16.30
CA ILE A 20 8.40 5.30 15.49
C ILE A 20 8.51 3.88 14.97
N SER A 21 7.36 3.21 14.81
CA SER A 21 7.24 1.91 14.16
C SER A 21 6.17 1.97 13.08
N ILE A 22 6.57 1.84 11.82
CA ILE A 22 5.64 1.87 10.68
C ILE A 22 4.89 0.53 10.64
N ILE A 23 3.56 0.58 10.71
CA ILE A 23 2.67 -0.60 10.74
C ILE A 23 1.89 -0.79 9.44
N MET A 24 1.78 0.26 8.61
CA MET A 24 1.25 0.15 7.25
C MET A 24 2.21 0.79 6.25
N PRO A 25 2.39 0.19 5.06
CA PRO A 25 1.70 -1.00 4.55
C PRO A 25 2.06 -2.31 5.27
N GLN A 26 1.11 -3.26 5.30
CA GLN A 26 1.29 -4.57 5.93
C GLN A 26 1.99 -5.56 5.00
N ASN A 27 2.57 -6.62 5.57
CA ASN A 27 3.22 -7.66 4.79
C ASN A 27 2.22 -8.36 3.84
N GLY A 28 2.59 -8.49 2.57
CA GLY A 28 1.74 -9.11 1.55
C GLY A 28 0.67 -8.19 0.95
N GLN A 29 0.56 -6.94 1.42
CA GLN A 29 -0.26 -5.94 0.74
C GLN A 29 0.31 -5.63 -0.65
N SER A 30 -0.58 -5.36 -1.61
CA SER A 30 -0.22 -4.99 -2.96
C SER A 30 -0.90 -3.69 -3.34
N TYR A 31 -0.14 -2.76 -3.92
CA TYR A 31 -0.65 -1.51 -4.47
C TYR A 31 -0.35 -1.44 -5.96
N ALA A 32 -1.22 -0.83 -6.75
CA ALA A 32 -0.90 -0.48 -8.12
C ALA A 32 -0.24 0.91 -8.19
N THR A 33 0.59 1.15 -9.21
CA THR A 33 1.05 2.51 -9.52
C THR A 33 -0.14 3.46 -9.68
N GLY A 34 -0.10 4.62 -9.01
CA GLY A 34 -1.21 5.58 -9.00
C GLY A 34 -2.27 5.34 -7.91
N ASP A 35 -2.21 4.21 -7.20
CA ASP A 35 -3.11 3.97 -6.07
C ASP A 35 -2.80 4.87 -4.89
N LYS A 36 -3.80 5.08 -4.03
CA LYS A 36 -3.58 5.69 -2.73
C LYS A 36 -2.90 4.69 -1.79
N ILE A 37 -1.73 5.06 -1.30
CA ILE A 37 -1.02 4.32 -0.26
C ILE A 37 -1.19 5.04 1.08
N GLN A 38 -1.50 4.25 2.10
CA GLN A 38 -1.62 4.71 3.48
C GLN A 38 -0.40 4.22 4.27
N VAL A 39 0.32 5.16 4.86
CA VAL A 39 1.46 4.90 5.75
C VAL A 39 1.03 5.28 7.17
N VAL A 40 1.04 4.32 8.08
CA VAL A 40 0.67 4.54 9.49
C VAL A 40 1.79 4.06 10.37
N TRP A 41 2.07 4.80 11.44
CA TRP A 41 3.07 4.45 12.42
C TRP A 41 2.57 4.63 13.85
N ASN A 42 3.09 3.79 14.73
CA ASN A 42 2.97 3.97 16.17
C ASN A 42 4.16 4.79 16.68
N ILE A 43 3.92 5.55 17.74
CA ILE A 43 4.95 6.32 18.46
C ILE A 43 5.17 5.62 19.81
N LEU A 44 6.43 5.34 20.13
CA LEU A 44 6.82 4.71 21.38
C LEU A 44 7.71 5.69 22.16
N ASN A 45 7.47 5.78 23.47
CA ASN A 45 8.16 6.73 24.37
C ASN A 45 8.17 8.17 23.84
N PRO A 46 7.00 8.76 23.53
CA PRO A 46 6.94 10.08 22.90
C PRO A 46 7.56 11.15 23.80
N ASN A 47 8.28 12.09 23.18
CA ASN A 47 8.70 13.34 23.83
C ASN A 47 8.35 14.55 22.95
N PRO A 48 8.22 15.76 23.52
CA PRO A 48 7.65 16.92 22.81
C PRO A 48 8.46 17.35 21.58
N GLU A 49 9.79 17.24 21.64
CA GLU A 49 10.66 17.61 20.53
C GLU A 49 10.55 16.58 19.39
N PHE A 50 10.49 15.29 19.72
CA PHE A 50 10.36 14.20 18.75
C PHE A 50 9.04 14.27 17.99
N LEU A 51 7.94 14.62 18.67
CA LEU A 51 6.62 14.75 18.05
C LEU A 51 6.58 15.81 16.94
N ASN A 52 7.43 16.83 17.01
CA ASN A 52 7.51 17.91 16.02
C ASN A 52 8.47 17.64 14.86
N VAL A 53 9.17 16.51 14.88
CA VAL A 53 10.13 16.14 13.82
C VAL A 53 9.39 15.88 12.51
N THR A 54 9.88 16.49 11.44
CA THR A 54 9.38 16.26 10.08
C THR A 54 9.91 14.93 9.53
N LEU A 55 9.01 14.13 9.00
CA LEU A 55 9.29 12.86 8.33
C LEU A 55 9.28 13.06 6.81
N ALA A 56 10.29 12.51 6.13
CA ALA A 56 10.31 12.38 4.68
C ALA A 56 10.10 10.92 4.29
N PHE A 57 9.09 10.65 3.46
CA PHE A 57 8.74 9.29 3.07
C PHE A 57 9.13 8.98 1.62
N SER A 58 9.64 7.78 1.40
CA SER A 58 9.88 7.25 0.05
C SER A 58 9.77 5.73 0.01
N ILE A 59 9.34 5.21 -1.13
CA ILE A 59 9.38 3.79 -1.46
C ILE A 59 10.80 3.42 -1.85
N ALA A 60 11.30 2.36 -1.24
CA ALA A 60 12.60 1.77 -1.51
C ALA A 60 12.47 0.28 -1.85
N ASN A 61 13.44 -0.23 -2.60
CA ASN A 61 13.51 -1.64 -2.96
C ASN A 61 14.08 -2.44 -1.78
N ALA A 62 13.27 -3.35 -1.25
CA ALA A 62 13.60 -4.25 -0.15
C ALA A 62 13.83 -5.70 -0.61
N ALA A 63 14.16 -5.92 -1.89
CA ALA A 63 14.53 -7.24 -2.41
C ALA A 63 15.68 -7.86 -1.61
N ASN A 64 16.62 -7.01 -1.16
CA ASN A 64 17.65 -7.37 -0.19
C ASN A 64 17.38 -6.63 1.11
N PRO A 65 16.95 -7.31 2.19
CA PRO A 65 16.73 -6.66 3.48
C PRO A 65 18.00 -5.93 3.94
N ASN A 66 19.16 -6.57 3.85
CA ASN A 66 20.43 -5.96 4.29
C ASN A 66 20.90 -4.77 3.42
N ASN A 67 20.25 -4.52 2.29
CA ASN A 67 20.63 -3.47 1.35
C ASN A 67 19.39 -2.87 0.68
N VAL A 68 18.62 -2.11 1.47
CA VAL A 68 17.45 -1.38 0.95
C VAL A 68 17.93 -0.23 0.06
N ILE A 69 17.54 -0.26 -1.22
CA ILE A 69 18.00 0.71 -2.22
C ILE A 69 16.91 1.73 -2.49
N ALA A 70 17.24 3.02 -2.39
CA ALA A 70 16.33 4.10 -2.78
C ALA A 70 16.01 4.01 -4.28
N LEU A 71 14.73 4.17 -4.63
CA LEU A 71 14.29 4.16 -6.03
C LEU A 71 14.33 5.58 -6.61
N THR A 72 14.75 5.68 -7.86
CA THR A 72 14.49 6.88 -8.67
C THR A 72 12.97 7.07 -8.76
N ASN A 73 12.47 8.24 -8.36
CA ASN A 73 11.03 8.56 -8.21
C ASN A 73 10.28 7.82 -7.09
N GLY A 74 10.98 7.23 -6.11
CA GLY A 74 10.32 6.60 -4.96
C GLY A 74 9.71 7.56 -3.95
N ALA A 75 9.97 8.87 -4.03
CA ALA A 75 9.49 9.84 -3.05
C ALA A 75 7.95 9.92 -3.00
N LEU A 76 7.38 9.84 -1.79
CA LEU A 76 5.96 10.04 -1.60
C LEU A 76 5.67 11.54 -1.54
N VAL A 77 4.76 12.01 -2.39
CA VAL A 77 4.39 13.43 -2.44
C VAL A 77 3.49 13.75 -1.26
N THR A 78 3.84 14.81 -0.53
CA THR A 78 3.11 15.30 0.63
C THR A 78 2.75 16.77 0.41
N ALA A 79 1.48 17.14 0.56
CA ALA A 79 1.05 18.53 0.39
C ALA A 79 1.60 19.46 1.49
N ASN A 80 1.74 18.92 2.71
CA ASN A 80 2.30 19.59 3.88
C ASN A 80 3.43 18.74 4.45
N PRO A 81 4.41 19.34 5.16
CA PRO A 81 5.42 18.59 5.89
C PRO A 81 4.75 17.69 6.94
N VAL A 82 4.98 16.39 6.83
CA VAL A 82 4.41 15.39 7.74
C VAL A 82 5.24 15.34 9.01
N LYS A 83 4.60 15.41 10.17
CA LYS A 83 5.26 15.31 11.48
C LYS A 83 5.09 13.94 12.08
N VAL A 84 5.98 13.58 13.01
CA VAL A 84 5.84 12.34 13.80
C VAL A 84 4.48 12.29 14.52
N SER A 85 3.98 13.42 15.02
CA SER A 85 2.68 13.51 15.70
C SER A 85 1.47 13.16 14.84
N ASP A 86 1.59 13.20 13.51
CA ASP A 86 0.44 13.01 12.62
C ASP A 86 -0.05 11.55 12.61
N GLY A 87 0.84 10.59 12.88
CA GLY A 87 0.54 9.15 12.94
C GLY A 87 0.12 8.50 11.62
N LEU A 88 -0.11 9.29 10.58
CA LEU A 88 -0.68 8.89 9.31
C LEU A 88 -0.17 9.77 8.17
N LEU A 89 0.12 9.14 7.04
CA LEU A 89 0.29 9.78 5.74
C LEU A 89 -0.57 9.04 4.71
N ILE A 90 -1.33 9.78 3.91
CA ILE A 90 -1.96 9.28 2.69
C ILE A 90 -1.27 9.93 1.50
N SER A 91 -0.70 9.12 0.62
CA SER A 91 -0.04 9.59 -0.61
C SER A 91 -0.45 8.74 -1.80
N THR A 92 0.08 9.05 -2.98
CA THR A 92 -0.12 8.27 -4.20
C THR A 92 1.16 7.45 -4.47
N VAL A 93 1.02 6.19 -4.85
CA VAL A 93 2.15 5.36 -5.28
C VAL A 93 2.75 5.97 -6.56
N PRO A 94 4.01 6.41 -6.55
CA PRO A 94 4.65 7.00 -7.72
C PRO A 94 4.87 5.96 -8.82
N SER A 95 5.20 6.43 -10.03
CA SER A 95 5.53 5.53 -11.14
C SER A 95 6.89 4.87 -10.92
N ILE A 96 6.85 3.68 -10.33
CA ILE A 96 8.00 2.79 -10.10
C ILE A 96 7.75 1.45 -10.79
N PRO A 97 8.82 0.68 -11.10
CA PRO A 97 8.67 -0.66 -11.66
C PRO A 97 7.81 -1.55 -10.78
N ALA A 98 7.14 -2.54 -11.39
CA ALA A 98 6.44 -3.56 -10.63
C ALA A 98 7.44 -4.52 -9.96
N GLY A 99 7.07 -5.02 -8.78
CA GLY A 99 7.91 -5.89 -7.97
C GLY A 99 7.23 -6.29 -6.66
N ALA A 100 7.69 -7.39 -6.06
CA ALA A 100 7.05 -7.98 -4.89
C ALA A 100 7.69 -7.59 -3.55
N LYS A 101 8.75 -6.77 -3.57
CA LYS A 101 9.62 -6.49 -2.42
C LYS A 101 9.95 -5.01 -2.31
N TYR A 102 8.96 -4.21 -1.93
CA TYR A 102 9.12 -2.80 -1.60
C TYR A 102 8.93 -2.55 -0.12
N THR A 103 9.50 -1.46 0.38
CA THR A 103 9.27 -0.95 1.74
C THR A 103 9.12 0.56 1.69
N VAL A 104 8.35 1.12 2.61
CA VAL A 104 8.30 2.55 2.83
C VAL A 104 9.40 2.89 3.81
N SER A 105 10.32 3.74 3.38
CA SER A 105 11.31 4.34 4.24
C SER A 105 10.82 5.70 4.75
N ALA A 106 10.87 5.90 6.06
CA ALA A 106 10.69 7.21 6.68
C ALA A 106 12.04 7.70 7.17
N ARG A 107 12.48 8.86 6.70
CA ARG A 107 13.74 9.49 7.07
C ARG A 107 13.51 10.74 7.87
N PHE A 108 14.27 10.92 8.93
CA PHE A 108 14.24 12.13 9.74
C PHE A 108 15.59 12.41 10.38
N LYS A 109 15.79 13.66 10.79
CA LYS A 109 16.98 14.07 11.52
C LYS A 109 16.76 13.82 13.00
N ASP A 110 17.69 13.11 13.63
CA ASP A 110 17.65 12.83 15.06
C ASP A 110 17.70 14.14 15.88
N ILE A 111 16.97 14.16 16.99
CA ILE A 111 16.82 15.32 17.88
C ILE A 111 17.91 15.40 18.95
N GLY A 112 18.69 14.32 19.14
CA GLY A 112 19.78 14.33 20.12
C GLY A 112 21.10 14.92 19.59
N PRO A 113 22.15 14.87 20.40
CA PRO A 113 23.40 15.63 20.20
C PRO A 113 24.17 15.22 18.93
N THR A 114 23.87 14.04 18.37
CA THR A 114 24.56 13.52 17.20
C THR A 114 23.92 13.95 15.87
N SER A 115 22.71 14.52 15.86
CA SER A 115 22.05 15.08 14.67
C SER A 115 22.07 14.16 13.43
N ASN A 116 22.14 12.85 13.64
CA ASN A 116 22.27 11.85 12.59
C ASN A 116 20.95 11.69 11.83
N TRP A 117 21.04 11.30 10.56
CA TRP A 117 19.84 10.91 9.81
C TRP A 117 19.46 9.48 10.17
N LEU A 118 18.25 9.33 10.70
CA LEU A 118 17.66 8.04 10.99
C LEU A 118 16.70 7.64 9.88
N GLN A 119 16.59 6.34 9.67
CA GLN A 119 15.73 5.75 8.65
C GLN A 119 14.98 4.56 9.23
N CYS A 120 13.66 4.65 9.20
CA CYS A 120 12.72 3.60 9.59
C CYS A 120 12.19 2.92 8.33
N PHE A 121 11.89 1.63 8.42
CA PHE A 121 11.29 0.88 7.32
C PHE A 121 9.94 0.27 7.70
N SER A 122 9.02 0.22 6.75
CA SER A 122 7.77 -0.53 6.87
C SER A 122 7.99 -2.01 6.62
N PRO A 123 7.03 -2.87 7.00
CA PRO A 123 6.91 -4.21 6.43
C PRO A 123 6.94 -4.18 4.89
N SER A 124 7.35 -5.31 4.30
CA SER A 124 7.47 -5.42 2.85
C SER A 124 6.11 -5.52 2.16
N PHE A 125 5.93 -4.82 1.05
CA PHE A 125 4.72 -4.86 0.23
C PHE A 125 5.09 -5.03 -1.26
N ALA A 126 4.08 -5.33 -2.07
CA ALA A 126 4.22 -5.46 -3.52
C ALA A 126 3.67 -4.21 -4.24
N VAL A 127 4.28 -3.88 -5.38
CA VAL A 127 3.76 -2.89 -6.31
C VAL A 127 3.51 -3.57 -7.65
N ALA A 128 2.27 -3.51 -8.13
CA ALA A 128 1.89 -3.94 -9.46
C ALA A 128 1.87 -2.74 -10.41
N VAL A 129 2.00 -3.01 -11.71
CA VAL A 129 1.66 -1.99 -12.71
C VAL A 129 0.19 -1.64 -12.55
N GLY A 130 -0.10 -0.36 -12.33
CA GLY A 130 -1.47 0.13 -12.39
C GLY A 130 -2.05 -0.19 -13.75
N SER A 131 -3.27 -0.72 -13.80
CA SER A 131 -4.00 -0.78 -15.06
C SER A 131 -4.27 0.67 -15.46
N VAL A 132 -3.40 1.24 -16.30
CA VAL A 132 -3.82 2.35 -17.15
C VAL A 132 -5.02 1.79 -17.89
N ALA A 133 -6.22 2.37 -17.70
CA ALA A 133 -7.38 1.97 -18.47
C ALA A 133 -6.92 1.87 -19.94
N PRO A 134 -7.18 0.76 -20.65
CA PRO A 134 -6.71 0.62 -22.01
C PRO A 134 -7.28 1.81 -22.79
N THR A 135 -6.42 2.73 -23.22
CA THR A 135 -6.78 3.64 -24.29
C THR A 135 -7.06 2.73 -25.47
N THR A 136 -8.33 2.56 -25.80
CA THR A 136 -8.78 1.88 -27.01
C THR A 136 -8.05 2.49 -28.20
N GLY A 137 -7.01 1.81 -28.67
CA GLY A 137 -6.08 2.30 -29.67
C GLY A 137 -5.47 1.15 -30.45
N ALA A 138 -6.20 0.75 -31.49
CA ALA A 138 -5.91 -0.24 -32.52
C ALA A 138 -5.74 -1.69 -32.06
N ALA A 139 -6.74 -2.52 -32.41
CA ALA A 139 -6.60 -3.97 -32.48
C ALA A 139 -5.37 -4.33 -33.34
N PRO A 140 -4.58 -5.35 -32.96
CA PRO A 140 -3.57 -5.89 -33.85
C PRO A 140 -4.26 -6.43 -35.11
N ALA A 141 -3.88 -5.92 -36.27
CA ALA A 141 -4.29 -6.45 -37.55
C ALA A 141 -3.87 -7.93 -37.61
N SER A 142 -4.85 -8.83 -37.65
CA SER A 142 -4.61 -10.24 -37.91
C SER A 142 -4.00 -10.37 -39.30
N ALA A 143 -2.74 -10.76 -39.37
CA ALA A 143 -2.10 -11.15 -40.62
C ALA A 143 -2.81 -12.42 -41.13
N THR A 144 -3.48 -12.26 -42.26
CA THR A 144 -4.10 -13.30 -43.07
C THR A 144 -3.08 -14.31 -43.58
N THR A 145 -3.31 -15.59 -43.26
CA THR A 145 -3.03 -16.70 -44.16
C THR A 145 -4.21 -17.67 -44.06
N GLY A 146 -4.95 -17.85 -45.17
CA GLY A 146 -6.12 -18.73 -45.30
C GLY A 146 -5.76 -20.20 -45.02
N VAL A 147 -6.68 -21.17 -44.90
CA VAL A 147 -8.03 -21.42 -45.44
C VAL A 147 -8.58 -22.55 -44.51
N ALA A 148 -9.83 -22.65 -44.09
CA ALA A 148 -10.99 -23.10 -44.86
C ALA A 148 -12.27 -23.07 -43.97
N SER A 149 -13.39 -22.88 -44.64
CA SER A 149 -14.78 -22.71 -44.19
C SER A 149 -15.42 -23.86 -43.41
N VAL A 150 -16.27 -23.54 -42.42
CA VAL A 150 -17.54 -24.26 -42.14
C VAL A 150 -18.61 -23.31 -41.57
N SER A 151 -19.84 -23.57 -42.00
CA SER A 151 -21.12 -22.83 -41.95
C SER A 151 -21.49 -21.95 -40.75
N ALA A 152 -22.19 -20.87 -41.12
CA ALA A 152 -22.96 -19.99 -40.27
C ALA A 152 -24.17 -20.68 -39.59
N VAL A 153 -24.46 -20.29 -38.35
CA VAL A 153 -25.80 -20.35 -37.75
C VAL A 153 -26.09 -18.97 -37.14
N ALA A 154 -27.25 -18.42 -37.49
CA ALA A 154 -27.75 -17.10 -37.13
C ALA A 154 -28.04 -16.92 -35.63
N PRO A 155 -28.09 -15.67 -35.10
CA PRO A 155 -28.42 -15.41 -33.71
C PRO A 155 -29.93 -15.60 -33.46
N VAL A 156 -30.27 -16.46 -32.50
CA VAL A 156 -31.65 -16.52 -31.97
C VAL A 156 -31.83 -15.44 -30.92
N ALA A 157 -32.61 -14.42 -31.28
CA ALA A 157 -33.26 -13.55 -30.33
C ALA A 157 -34.48 -14.29 -29.73
N THR A 158 -34.60 -14.36 -28.40
CA THR A 158 -35.88 -14.65 -27.74
C THR A 158 -35.99 -13.85 -26.44
N LYS A 159 -37.15 -13.23 -26.27
CA LYS A 159 -37.56 -12.28 -25.22
C LYS A 159 -37.72 -12.93 -23.84
N SER A 160 -37.49 -12.09 -22.81
CA SER A 160 -38.25 -11.93 -21.54
C SER A 160 -38.99 -13.13 -20.95
N SER A 161 -38.64 -13.50 -19.70
CA SER A 161 -39.53 -13.54 -18.51
C SER A 161 -38.83 -14.27 -17.36
N GLY A 162 -38.90 -13.74 -16.13
CA GLY A 162 -38.61 -14.53 -14.93
C GLY A 162 -37.90 -13.76 -13.81
N ALA A 163 -38.68 -13.36 -12.82
CA ALA A 163 -38.26 -12.64 -11.63
C ALA A 163 -37.28 -13.43 -10.74
N VAL A 164 -36.27 -12.75 -10.20
CA VAL A 164 -35.51 -13.24 -9.04
C VAL A 164 -36.42 -13.10 -7.82
N GLN A 165 -36.89 -14.24 -7.32
CA GLN A 165 -37.77 -14.34 -6.15
C GLN A 165 -37.06 -13.79 -4.90
N VAL A 166 -37.69 -12.76 -4.34
CA VAL A 166 -37.62 -12.39 -2.93
C VAL A 166 -38.17 -13.56 -2.11
N LEU A 167 -37.34 -14.18 -1.26
CA LEU A 167 -37.80 -15.12 -0.25
C LEU A 167 -38.08 -14.36 1.06
N THR A 168 -39.34 -14.01 1.25
CA THR A 168 -39.94 -13.45 2.46
C THR A 168 -40.49 -14.56 3.37
N GLY A 169 -40.30 -14.42 4.68
CA GLY A 169 -41.05 -15.10 5.76
C GLY A 169 -40.44 -16.44 6.21
N VAL A 170 -40.36 -16.78 7.51
CA VAL A 170 -41.41 -16.65 8.53
C VAL A 170 -40.83 -16.50 9.94
N PHE A 171 -41.40 -15.55 10.67
CA PHE A 171 -41.63 -15.43 12.12
C PHE A 171 -40.99 -16.42 13.12
N GLY A 172 -40.37 -15.83 14.15
CA GLY A 172 -40.08 -16.46 15.44
C GLY A 172 -39.76 -15.43 16.51
N VAL A 173 -40.76 -14.66 16.95
CA VAL A 173 -40.72 -13.90 18.21
C VAL A 173 -40.97 -14.86 19.35
N LEU A 174 -40.08 -14.93 20.34
CA LEU A 174 -40.42 -15.31 21.71
C LEU A 174 -39.42 -14.68 22.68
N ALA A 175 -39.92 -13.71 23.44
CA ALA A 175 -39.31 -13.17 24.64
C ALA A 175 -39.51 -14.14 25.81
N SER A 176 -38.53 -14.26 26.72
CA SER A 176 -38.66 -14.10 28.20
C SER A 176 -37.68 -14.95 29.04
N ALA A 177 -37.09 -14.27 30.03
CA ALA A 177 -36.79 -14.68 31.41
C ALA A 177 -35.58 -15.60 31.78
N VAL A 178 -34.58 -14.98 32.43
CA VAL A 178 -34.05 -15.23 33.80
C VAL A 178 -34.02 -16.68 34.34
N PHE A 179 -32.82 -17.20 34.69
CA PHE A 179 -32.45 -17.56 36.08
C PHE A 179 -30.96 -17.96 36.24
N LEU A 180 -30.44 -17.64 37.43
CA LEU A 180 -29.09 -17.90 37.95
C LEU A 180 -28.69 -19.37 38.01
N LEU A 181 -27.37 -19.60 37.98
CA LEU A 181 -26.64 -20.49 38.89
C LEU A 181 -25.25 -19.92 39.16
#